data_AF-A0A420E9C0-F1
#
_entry.id   AF-A0A420E9C0-F1
#
_cell.length_a   1.000
_cell.length_b   1.000
_cell.length_c   1.000
_cell.angle_alpha   90.00
_cell.angle_beta   90.00
_cell.angle_gamma   90.00
#
_symmetry.space_group_name_H-M   'P 1'
#
loop_
_entity.id
_entity.type
_entity.pdbx_description
1 polymer ?
#
loop_
_entity_poly.entity_id
_entity_poly.type
_entity_poly.pdbx_seq_one_letter_code
_entity_poly.pdbx_strand_id
1 'polypeptide(L)' 'MAECALASCDAHFALSVTGFAGPAGPRDEEGLDHIAVASTHRHSAHEKHHFGAQERDQIRQKALVAALTLLANQMEI' A
#
# COMPACT_ATOMS: atom_id res chain seq x y z
N MET A 1 5.14 -6.11 -5.87
CA MET A 1 4.01 -6.93 -5.36
C MET A 1 2.76 -6.70 -6.22
N ALA A 2 2.23 -5.47 -6.31
CA ALA A 2 1.02 -5.16 -7.07
C ALA A 2 1.00 -5.70 -8.53
N GLU A 3 2.02 -5.44 -9.34
CA GLU A 3 2.05 -5.86 -10.74
C GLU A 3 2.04 -7.39 -10.92
N CYS A 4 2.76 -8.11 -10.06
CA CYS A 4 2.75 -9.57 -10.10
C CYS A 4 1.39 -10.13 -9.66
N ALA A 5 0.75 -9.51 -8.66
CA ALA A 5 -0.61 -9.89 -8.26
C ALA A 5 -1.61 -9.65 -9.40
N LEU A 6 -1.49 -8.52 -10.12
CA LEU A 6 -2.31 -8.24 -11.30
C LEU A 6 -2.11 -9.29 -12.40
N ALA A 7 -0.86 -9.63 -12.71
CA ALA A 7 -0.53 -10.64 -13.72
C ALA A 7 -0.98 -12.06 -13.34
N SER A 8 -1.34 -12.30 -12.08
CA SER A 8 -1.71 -13.63 -11.55
C SER A 8 -3.23 -13.84 -11.44
N CYS A 9 -4.06 -12.87 -11.84
CA CYS A 9 -5.52 -12.96 -11.76
C CYS A 9 -6.22 -12.14 -12.85
N ASP A 10 -7.52 -12.38 -13.05
CA ASP A 10 -8.34 -11.67 -14.04
C ASP A 10 -8.98 -10.38 -13.46
N ALA A 11 -8.15 -9.58 -12.79
CA ALA A 11 -8.58 -8.32 -12.17
C ALA A 11 -8.15 -7.11 -13.02
N HIS A 12 -8.90 -6.02 -12.94
CA HIS A 12 -8.52 -4.76 -13.59
C HIS A 12 -7.50 -3.95 -12.78
N PHE A 13 -7.49 -4.14 -11.47
CA PHE A 13 -6.61 -3.47 -10.52
C PHE A 13 -6.08 -4.46 -9.48
N ALA A 14 -4.85 -4.26 -9.02
CA ALA A 14 -4.26 -5.01 -7.92
C ALA A 14 -3.56 -4.07 -6.94
N LEU A 15 -3.89 -4.19 -5.66
CA LEU A 15 -3.33 -3.39 -4.57
C LEU A 15 -2.31 -4.22 -3.78
N SER A 16 -1.20 -3.60 -3.38
CA SER A 16 -0.25 -4.20 -2.44
C SER A 16 0.19 -3.21 -1.37
N VAL A 17 0.38 -3.72 -0.16
CA VAL A 17 0.91 -2.98 0.99
C VAL A 17 2.06 -3.78 1.59
N THR A 18 3.17 -3.11 1.89
CA THR A 18 4.29 -3.70 2.63
C THR A 18 4.89 -2.64 3.55
N GLY A 19 5.16 -2.98 4.80
CA GLY A 19 5.67 -2.02 5.77
C GLY A 19 5.76 -2.56 7.19
N PHE A 20 6.08 -1.67 8.12
CA PHE A 20 6.43 -1.99 9.50
C PHE A 20 5.41 -1.48 10.50
N ALA A 21 4.36 -2.27 10.74
CA ALA A 21 3.29 -1.95 11.70
C ALA A 21 3.67 -2.10 13.18
N GLY A 22 4.90 -1.85 13.57
CA GLY A 22 5.39 -2.03 14.94
C GLY A 22 6.91 -1.95 14.96
N PRO A 23 7.57 -2.28 16.09
CA PRO A 23 9.00 -2.08 16.25
C PRO A 23 9.79 -2.59 15.05
N ALA A 24 10.46 -1.66 14.39
CA ALA A 24 11.22 -1.93 13.18
C ALA A 24 12.70 -2.20 13.51
N GLY A 25 13.42 -2.79 12.56
CA GLY A 25 14.85 -3.05 12.72
C GLY A 25 15.68 -1.76 12.75
N PRO A 26 16.97 -1.81 13.11
CA PRO A 26 17.83 -0.62 13.22
C PRO A 26 18.00 0.20 11.93
N ARG A 27 17.63 -0.35 10.77
CA ARG A 27 17.71 0.28 9.44
C ARG A 27 16.33 0.59 8.86
N ASP A 28 15.29 0.26 9.59
CA ASP A 28 13.89 0.36 9.15
C ASP A 28 13.20 1.43 9.99
N GLU A 29 12.13 1.99 9.43
CA GLU A 29 11.32 3.00 10.09
C GLU A 29 10.01 2.38 10.57
N GLU A 30 9.74 2.45 11.87
CA GLU A 30 8.46 2.03 12.43
C GLU A 30 7.34 2.93 11.91
N GLY A 31 6.27 2.31 11.41
CA GLY A 31 5.16 3.00 10.77
C GLY A 31 5.42 3.40 9.31
N LEU A 32 6.52 2.96 8.70
CA LEU A 32 6.75 3.12 7.27
C LEU A 32 6.04 2.04 6.46
N ASP A 33 5.15 2.47 5.58
CA ASP A 33 4.45 1.63 4.61
C ASP A 33 4.67 2.10 3.17
N HIS A 34 4.89 1.14 2.27
CA HIS A 34 4.82 1.32 0.83
C HIS A 34 3.54 0.71 0.30
N ILE A 35 2.76 1.52 -0.42
CA ILE A 35 1.46 1.14 -0.98
C ILE A 35 1.53 1.32 -2.49
N ALA A 36 1.10 0.32 -3.25
CA ALA A 36 1.10 0.38 -4.70
C ALA A 36 -0.17 -0.22 -5.29
N VAL A 37 -0.66 0.39 -6.38
CA VAL A 37 -1.79 -0.09 -7.17
C VAL A 37 -1.32 -0.27 -8.61
N ALA A 38 -1.41 -1.48 -9.13
CA ALA A 38 -1.23 -1.78 -10.55
C ALA A 38 -2.59 -1.80 -11.25
N SER A 39 -2.63 -1.40 -12.52
CA SER A 39 -3.83 -1.38 -13.34
C SER A 39 -3.55 -1.91 -14.74
N THR A 40 -4.55 -2.51 -15.38
CA THR A 40 -4.51 -2.83 -16.81
C THR A 40 -4.83 -1.61 -17.69
N HIS A 41 -5.32 -0.51 -17.10
CA HIS A 41 -5.83 0.67 -17.82
C HIS A 41 -4.94 1.91 -17.62
N ARG A 42 -4.12 1.93 -16.56
CA ARG A 42 -3.25 3.05 -16.18
C ARG A 42 -1.88 2.55 -15.75
N HIS A 43 -0.90 3.46 -15.69
CA HIS A 43 0.39 3.17 -15.08
C HIS A 43 0.23 2.85 -13.59
N SER A 44 1.09 1.96 -13.08
CA SER A 44 1.16 1.65 -11.66
C SER A 44 1.39 2.92 -10.84
N ALA A 45 0.62 3.08 -9.76
CA ALA A 45 0.80 4.14 -8.78
C ALA A 45 1.49 3.58 -7.52
N HIS A 46 2.32 4.40 -6.88
CA HIS A 46 3.05 4.07 -5.66
C HIS A 46 3.07 5.27 -4.71
N GLU A 47 2.82 5.02 -3.44
CA GLU A 47 2.93 5.99 -2.36
C GLU A 47 3.76 5.42 -1.20
N LYS A 48 4.49 6.32 -0.53
CA LYS A 48 5.23 6.04 0.70
C LYS A 48 4.57 6.81 1.84
N HIS A 49 4.15 6.10 2.88
CA HIS A 49 3.46 6.67 4.03
C HIS A 49 4.29 6.50 5.29
N HIS A 50 4.44 7.60 6.03
CA HIS A 50 5.19 7.67 7.28
C HIS A 50 4.20 7.90 8.43
N PHE A 51 3.67 6.82 9.02
CA PHE A 51 2.65 6.92 10.07
C PHE A 51 3.22 7.18 11.47
N GLY A 52 4.54 6.99 11.62
CA GLY A 52 5.26 7.09 12.89
C GLY A 52 5.00 5.91 13.83
N ALA A 53 5.73 5.91 14.95
CA ALA A 53 5.59 4.89 15.99
C ALA A 53 4.23 4.99 16.69
N GLN A 54 3.45 3.91 16.59
CA GLN A 54 2.10 3.78 17.12
C GLN A 54 1.79 2.31 17.40
N GLU A 55 0.64 2.06 18.04
CA GLU A 55 0.13 0.70 18.20
C GLU A 55 -0.06 -0.02 16.86
N ARG A 56 0.29 -1.31 16.83
CA ARG A 56 0.28 -2.12 15.61
C ARG A 56 -1.03 -2.06 14.83
N ASP A 57 -2.15 -2.09 15.54
CA ASP A 57 -3.47 -2.04 14.92
C ASP A 57 -3.80 -0.66 14.33
N GLN A 58 -3.30 0.43 14.94
CA GLN A 58 -3.50 1.78 14.40
C GLN A 58 -2.76 1.96 13.07
N ILE A 59 -1.51 1.47 12.97
CA ILE A 59 -0.74 1.54 11.73
C ILE A 59 -1.46 0.75 10.62
N ARG A 60 -1.93 -0.46 10.92
CA ARG A 60 -2.67 -1.29 9.95
C ARG A 60 -3.98 -0.65 9.48
N GLN A 61 -4.73 0.01 10.36
CA GLN A 61 -5.94 0.74 9.99
C GLN A 61 -5.63 1.94 9.09
N LYS A 62 -4.60 2.72 9.42
CA LYS A 62 -4.14 3.84 8.57
C LYS A 62 -3.66 3.36 7.20
N ALA A 63 -2.91 2.27 7.15
CA ALA A 63 -2.47 1.63 5.92
C ALA A 63 -3.64 1.18 5.04
N LEU A 64 -4.67 0.57 5.65
CA LEU A 64 -5.89 0.18 4.94
C LEU A 64 -6.59 1.39 4.31
N VAL A 65 -6.75 2.47 5.06
CA VAL A 65 -7.38 3.71 4.56
C VAL A 65 -6.57 4.28 3.40
N ALA A 66 -5.26 4.46 3.56
CA ALA A 66 -4.39 4.96 2.51
C ALA A 66 -4.41 4.08 1.24
N ALA A 67 -4.44 2.76 1.43
CA ALA A 67 -4.50 1.80 0.33
C ALA A 67 -5.80 1.86 -0.47
N LEU A 68 -6.94 1.96 0.23
CA LEU A 68 -8.25 2.13 -0.43
C LEU A 68 -8.37 3.50 -1.11
N THR A 69 -7.81 4.55 -0.53
CA THR A 69 -7.75 5.89 -1.16
C THR A 69 -6.94 5.86 -2.46
N LEU A 70 -5.74 5.26 -2.45
CA LEU A 70 -4.93 5.15 -3.66
C LEU A 70 -5.63 4.31 -4.75
N LEU A 71 -6.33 3.24 -4.36
CA LEU A 71 -7.12 2.45 -5.28
C LEU A 71 -8.27 3.27 -5.90
N ALA A 72 -9.02 4.01 -5.08
CA ALA A 72 -10.09 4.89 -5.56
C ALA A 72 -9.55 5.95 -6.55
N ASN A 73 -8.43 6.60 -6.22
CA ASN A 73 -7.78 7.58 -7.10
C ASN A 73 -7.37 6.98 -8.46
N GLN A 74 -7.01 5.70 -8.52
CA GLN A 74 -6.70 5.01 -9.78
C GLN A 74 -7.94 4.62 -10.58
N MET A 75 -9.12 4.55 -9.95
CA MET A 75 -10.39 4.25 -10.59
C MET A 75 -11.11 5.51 -11.12
N GLU A 76 -10.90 6.65 -10.48
CA GLU A 76 -11.51 7.91 -10.89
C GLU A 76 -10.91 8.42 -12.23
N ILE A 77 -11.77 8.92 -13.11
CA ILE A 77 -11.46 9.33 -14.50
C ILE A 77 -10.87 10.74 -14.53
#